data_AF-A0A2S6AYQ2-F1
#
_entry.id   AF-A0A2S6AYQ2-F1
#
_cell.length_a   1.000
_cell.length_b   1.000
_cell.length_c   1.000
_cell.angle_alpha   90.00
_cell.angle_beta   90.00
_cell.angle_gamma   90.00
#
_symmetry.space_group_name_H-M   'P 1'
#
loop_
_entity.id
_entity.type
_entity.pdbx_description
1 polymer ?
#
loop_
_entity_poly.entity_id
_entity_poly.type
_entity_poly.pdbx_seq_one_letter_code
_entity_poly.pdbx_strand_id
1 'polypeptide(L)'
;SARYVDALRARWRVHERLECPVHAVERMPWGARVHTANGIEGFDEVILACHSDQALALLPDADPVEQAVLGAIRYQPNEAVLHTDASLL
;
A
#
# COMPACT_ATOMS: atom_id res chain seq x y z
N SER A 1 8.46 8.22 17.52
CA SER A 1 9.04 6.87 17.71
C SER A 1 8.04 5.84 17.20
N ALA A 2 8.45 4.91 16.34
CA ALA A 2 7.57 3.87 15.78
C ALA A 2 7.45 2.62 16.67
N ARG A 3 7.76 2.73 17.97
CA ARG A 3 7.89 1.60 18.92
C ARG A 3 6.64 0.69 19.02
N TYR A 4 5.46 1.20 18.68
CA TYR A 4 4.25 0.38 18.66
C TYR A 4 4.24 -0.62 17.49
N VAL A 5 4.85 -0.28 16.35
CA VAL A 5 4.98 -1.18 15.19
C VAL A 5 5.90 -2.34 15.54
N ASP A 6 7.00 -2.08 16.25
CA ASP A 6 7.91 -3.13 16.73
C ASP A 6 7.20 -4.09 17.70
N ALA A 7 6.35 -3.54 18.58
CA ALA A 7 5.54 -4.34 19.50
C ALA A 7 4.49 -5.21 18.78
N LEU A 8 3.90 -4.71 17.69
CA LEU A 8 3.02 -5.50 16.81
C LEU A 8 3.81 -6.60 16.09
N ARG A 9 4.99 -6.26 15.55
CA ARG A 9 5.88 -7.20 14.86
C ARG A 9 6.30 -8.38 15.73
N ALA A 10 6.53 -8.14 17.01
CA ALA A 10 6.88 -9.19 17.96
C ALA A 10 5.77 -10.24 18.20
N ARG A 11 4.52 -9.94 17.79
CA ARG A 11 3.34 -10.76 18.12
C ARG A 11 2.63 -11.33 16.90
N TRP A 12 2.77 -10.74 15.73
CA TRP A 12 2.06 -11.20 14.54
C TRP A 12 2.70 -12.44 13.91
N ARG A 13 1.88 -13.25 13.25
CA ARG A 13 2.29 -14.47 12.54
C ARG A 13 2.06 -14.29 11.04
N VAL A 14 2.77 -13.35 10.46
CA VAL A 14 2.65 -13.00 9.04
C VAL A 14 4.01 -13.11 8.37
N HIS A 15 4.01 -13.40 7.07
CA HIS A 15 5.21 -13.26 6.24
C HIS A 15 5.31 -11.81 5.77
N GLU A 16 6.10 -11.01 6.47
CA GLU A 16 6.40 -9.64 6.08
C GLU A 16 7.45 -9.61 4.97
N ARG A 17 7.13 -8.95 3.85
CA ARG A 17 8.07 -8.74 2.74
C ARG A 17 8.34 -7.25 2.59
N LEU A 18 9.46 -6.79 3.15
CA LEU A 18 9.93 -5.41 2.99
C LEU A 18 10.56 -5.22 1.61
N GLU A 19 10.61 -3.96 1.15
CA GLU A 19 11.21 -3.58 -0.15
C GLU A 19 10.61 -4.36 -1.35
N CYS A 20 9.39 -4.85 -1.20
CA CYS A 20 8.68 -5.66 -2.18
C CYS A 20 7.44 -4.89 -2.66
N PRO A 21 7.61 -3.86 -3.51
CA PRO A 21 6.47 -3.11 -4.03
C PRO A 21 5.59 -4.02 -4.90
N VAL A 22 4.28 -3.91 -4.69
CA VAL A 22 3.29 -4.50 -5.59
C VAL A 22 3.13 -3.55 -6.77
N HIS A 23 3.06 -4.11 -7.98
CA HIS A 23 2.92 -3.35 -9.23
C HIS A 23 1.53 -3.47 -9.84
N ALA A 24 0.85 -4.60 -9.61
CA ALA A 24 -0.52 -4.82 -10.05
C ALA A 24 -1.19 -5.91 -9.21
N VAL A 25 -2.51 -5.84 -9.13
CA VAL A 25 -3.39 -6.89 -8.61
C VAL A 25 -4.36 -7.26 -9.72
N GLU A 26 -4.29 -8.51 -10.18
CA GLU A 26 -5.18 -9.05 -11.19
C GLU A 26 -6.26 -9.90 -10.52
N ARG A 27 -7.52 -9.54 -10.75
CA ARG A 27 -8.68 -10.26 -10.21
C ARG A 27 -8.99 -11.49 -11.03
N MET A 28 -9.22 -12.62 -10.36
CA MET A 28 -9.53 -13.91 -10.98
C MET A 28 -10.85 -14.47 -10.42
N PRO A 29 -11.54 -15.36 -11.13
CA PRO A 29 -12.77 -15.99 -10.61
C PRO A 29 -12.60 -16.79 -9.31
N TRP A 30 -11.37 -17.12 -8.92
CA TRP A 30 -11.01 -17.93 -7.75
C TRP A 30 -10.08 -17.19 -6.76
N GLY A 31 -9.93 -15.87 -6.90
CA GLY A 31 -9.08 -15.07 -6.02
C GLY A 31 -8.38 -13.95 -6.78
N ALA A 32 -7.10 -13.72 -6.50
CA ALA A 32 -6.31 -12.71 -7.17
C ALA A 32 -4.86 -13.14 -7.39
N ARG A 33 -4.21 -12.50 -8.36
CA ARG A 33 -2.76 -12.60 -8.58
C ARG A 33 -2.10 -11.26 -8.27
N VAL A 34 -1.03 -11.32 -7.48
CA VAL A 34 -0.26 -10.14 -7.07
C VAL A 34 1.07 -10.14 -7.84
N HIS A 35 1.33 -9.03 -8.53
CA HIS A 35 2.51 -8.87 -9.36
C HIS A 35 3.57 -8.07 -8.61
N THR A 36 4.76 -8.64 -8.48
CA THR A 36 5.94 -7.99 -7.87
C THR A 36 7.16 -8.20 -8.77
N ALA A 37 8.27 -7.52 -8.46
CA ALA A 37 9.55 -7.78 -9.15
C ALA A 37 10.05 -9.22 -9.00
N ASN A 38 9.62 -9.92 -7.94
CA ASN A 38 10.01 -11.32 -7.67
C ASN A 38 9.13 -12.34 -8.41
N GLY A 39 8.10 -11.88 -9.12
CA GLY A 39 7.17 -12.73 -9.87
C GLY A 39 5.70 -12.50 -9.48
N ILE A 40 4.87 -13.44 -9.91
CA ILE A 40 3.41 -13.42 -9.73
C ILE A 40 3.03 -14.51 -8.73
N GLU A 41 2.28 -14.16 -7.70
CA GLU A 41 1.79 -15.09 -6.68
C GLU A 41 0.27 -15.01 -6.55
N GLY A 42 -0.37 -16.17 -6.37
CA GLY A 42 -1.82 -16.27 -6.22
C GLY A 42 -2.26 -16.24 -4.76
N PHE A 43 -3.37 -15.56 -4.49
CA PHE A 43 -4.00 -15.44 -3.19
C PHE A 43 -5.51 -15.62 -3.33
N ASP A 44 -6.16 -16.18 -2.31
CA ASP A 44 -7.62 -16.30 -2.30
C ASP A 44 -8.30 -14.93 -2.17
N GLU A 45 -7.69 -14.02 -1.39
CA GLU A 45 -8.20 -12.69 -1.11
C GLU A 45 -7.05 -11.68 -1.00
N VAL A 46 -7.32 -10.41 -1.34
CA VAL A 46 -6.35 -9.31 -1.24
C VAL A 46 -6.97 -8.13 -0.51
N ILE A 47 -6.26 -7.63 0.51
CA ILE A 47 -6.63 -6.41 1.25
C ILE A 47 -5.63 -5.32 0.88
N LEU A 48 -6.13 -4.22 0.29
CA LEU A 48 -5.33 -3.04 -0.03
C LEU A 48 -5.25 -2.11 1.18
N ALA A 49 -4.08 -2.06 1.82
CA ALA A 49 -3.79 -1.19 2.96
C ALA A 49 -2.85 -0.02 2.54
N CYS A 50 -3.11 0.58 1.38
CA CYS A 50 -2.37 1.71 0.82
C CYS A 50 -3.29 2.91 0.57
N HIS A 51 -2.73 4.03 0.09
CA HIS A 51 -3.54 5.19 -0.30
C HIS A 51 -4.49 4.84 -1.46
N SER A 52 -5.59 5.56 -1.61
CA SER A 52 -6.62 5.21 -2.58
C SER A 52 -6.17 5.39 -4.04
N ASP A 53 -5.32 6.39 -4.30
CA ASP A 53 -4.68 6.61 -5.60
C ASP A 53 -3.72 5.48 -5.96
N GLN A 54 -2.96 5.00 -4.98
CA GLN A 54 -2.10 3.82 -5.12
C GLN A 54 -2.95 2.57 -5.37
N ALA A 55 -4.01 2.35 -4.58
CA ALA A 55 -4.92 1.23 -4.77
C ALA A 55 -5.53 1.23 -6.18
N LEU A 56 -5.95 2.39 -6.67
CA LEU A 56 -6.48 2.54 -8.03
C LEU A 56 -5.41 2.23 -9.09
N ALA A 57 -4.18 2.70 -8.91
CA ALA A 57 -3.08 2.41 -9.83
C ALA A 57 -2.69 0.93 -9.87
N LEU A 58 -2.97 0.17 -8.82
CA LEU A 58 -2.72 -1.28 -8.75
C LEU A 58 -3.81 -2.11 -9.45
N LEU A 59 -4.98 -1.54 -9.76
CA LEU A 59 -6.13 -2.25 -10.31
C LEU A 59 -6.30 -1.91 -11.81
N PRO A 60 -5.70 -2.69 -12.73
CA PRO A 60 -5.74 -2.39 -14.17
C PRO A 60 -7.14 -2.53 -14.78
N ASP A 61 -8.03 -3.29 -14.15
CA ASP A 61 -9.41 -3.53 -14.57
C ASP A 61 -10.42 -2.71 -13.73
N ALA A 62 -9.97 -1.70 -12.99
CA ALA A 62 -10.83 -0.89 -12.12
C ALA A 62 -12.08 -0.38 -12.86
N ASP A 63 -13.26 -0.69 -12.33
CA ASP A 63 -14.53 -0.32 -12.93
C ASP A 63 -14.85 1.18 -12.71
N PRO A 64 -15.89 1.74 -13.38
CA PRO A 64 -16.22 3.15 -13.23
C PRO A 64 -16.57 3.59 -11.79
N VAL A 65 -17.15 2.69 -10.98
CA VAL A 65 -17.48 2.97 -9.59
C VAL A 65 -16.21 3.00 -8.75
N GLU A 66 -15.32 2.03 -8.93
CA GLU A 66 -14.01 1.97 -8.27
C GLU A 66 -13.16 3.19 -8.60
N GLN A 67 -13.09 3.58 -9.88
CA GLN A 67 -12.40 4.79 -10.33
C GLN A 67 -12.98 6.04 -9.65
N ALA A 68 -14.31 6.17 -9.59
CA ALA A 68 -14.96 7.32 -8.97
C ALA A 68 -14.71 7.39 -7.46
N VAL A 69 -14.79 6.26 -6.76
CA VAL A 69 -14.60 6.20 -5.30
C VAL A 69 -13.14 6.40 -4.92
N LEU A 70 -12.22 5.66 -5.53
CA LEU A 70 -10.80 5.69 -5.18
C LEU A 70 -10.12 6.98 -5.63
N GLY A 71 -10.54 7.53 -6.77
CA GLY A 71 -10.02 8.78 -7.33
C GLY A 71 -10.56 10.05 -6.67
N ALA A 72 -11.59 9.97 -5.83
CA ALA A 72 -12.20 11.14 -5.18
C ALA A 72 -11.34 11.73 -4.05
N ILE A 73 -10.45 10.93 -3.47
CA ILE A 73 -9.62 11.33 -2.33
C ILE A 73 -8.39 12.07 -2.84
N ARG A 74 -8.21 13.32 -2.41
CA ARG A 74 -7.05 14.14 -2.76
C ARG A 74 -6.03 14.12 -1.64
N TYR A 75 -4.75 14.02 -2.01
CA TYR A 75 -3.62 14.11 -1.11
C TYR A 75 -2.87 15.42 -1.30
N GLN A 76 -2.32 15.94 -0.21
CA GLN A 76 -1.46 17.10 -0.22
C GLN A 76 -0.03 16.66 0.09
N PRO A 77 0.98 17.11 -0.67
CA PRO A 77 2.37 16.87 -0.30
C PRO A 77 2.68 17.65 0.98
N ASN A 78 3.17 16.95 1.99
CA ASN A 78 3.67 17.53 3.24
C ASN A 78 5.16 17.29 3.31
N GLU A 79 5.94 18.36 3.40
CA GLU A 79 7.38 18.28 3.62
C GLU A 79 7.65 18.38 5.13
N ALA A 80 8.35 17.37 5.67
CA ALA A 80 8.77 17.35 7.06
C ALA A 80 10.29 17.43 7.12
N VAL A 81 10.81 18.52 7.69
CA VAL A 81 12.25 18.75 7.86
C VAL A 81 12.61 18.54 9.33
N LEU A 82 13.47 17.57 9.62
CA LEU A 82 14.06 17.40 10.94
C LEU A 82 15.37 18.17 11.00
N HIS A 83 15.44 19.23 11.82
CA HIS A 83 16.66 20.02 12.04
C HIS A 83 16.89 20.25 13.54
N THR A 84 18.15 20.54 13.89
CA THR A 84 18.54 21.01 15.23
C THR A 84 18.93 22.48 15.25
N ASP A 85 18.74 23.19 14.13
CA ASP A 85 19.04 24.62 14.01
C ASP A 85 18.02 25.43 14.81
N ALA A 86 18.47 26.02 15.92
CA ALA A 86 17.63 26.84 16.79
C ALA A 86 17.28 28.22 16.18
N SER A 87 17.92 28.63 15.09
CA SER A 87 17.61 29.90 14.40
C SER A 87 16.33 29.82 13.54
N LEU A 88 15.81 28.61 13.32
CA LEU A 88 14.58 28.33 12.56
C LEU A 88 13.37 28.05 13.48
N LEU A 89 13.52 28.25 14.80
CA LEU A 89 12.46 28.09 15.82
C LEU A 89 11.81 29.43 16.19
#